data_AF-A0A7C1YPX1-F1
#
_entry.id   AF-A0A7C1YPX1-F1
#
_cell.length_a   1.000
_cell.length_b   1.000
_cell.length_c   1.000
_cell.angle_alpha   90.00
_cell.angle_beta   90.00
_cell.angle_gamma   90.00
#
_symmetry.space_group_name_H-M   'P 1'
#
loop_
_entity.id
_entity.type
_entity.pdbx_description
1 polymer ?
#
loop_
_entity_poly.entity_id
_entity_poly.type
_entity_poly.pdbx_seq_one_letter_code
_entity_poly.pdbx_strand_id
1 'polypeptide(L)'
;MNEEKQPEVENKDQQDTVDLGGEKSTEEEKSTGAIIGAIIIVVLLIMGGLYFFGQRTVTKELAPEEILSQPDVVVETLQKQGNSDAIDDITKDLGTPADFGNLDVELGNIDATLNQ
;
A
#
# COMPACT_ATOMS: atom_id res chain seq x y z
N MET A 1 60.67 -21.99 79.28
CA MET A 1 60.30 -22.67 78.03
C MET A 1 58.93 -23.31 78.22
N ASN A 2 57.92 -22.76 77.58
CA ASN A 2 56.90 -23.44 76.76
C ASN A 2 55.72 -22.48 76.55
N GLU A 3 55.96 -21.60 75.58
CA GLU A 3 55.07 -21.15 74.50
C GLU A 3 53.56 -21.08 74.77
N GLU A 4 53.09 -19.83 74.85
CA GLU A 4 51.76 -19.41 74.43
C GLU A 4 51.48 -19.83 72.98
N LYS A 5 50.23 -20.23 72.69
CA LYS A 5 49.41 -19.56 71.66
C LYS A 5 47.96 -20.02 71.73
N GLN A 6 47.08 -19.06 71.99
CA GLN A 6 45.64 -19.15 71.82
C GLN A 6 45.31 -19.13 70.31
N PRO A 7 44.29 -19.85 69.81
CA PRO A 7 43.80 -19.63 68.46
C PRO A 7 42.93 -18.35 68.41
N GLU A 8 43.29 -17.53 67.44
CA GLU A 8 42.74 -16.24 67.02
C GLU A 8 41.26 -16.35 66.62
N VAL A 9 40.47 -15.39 67.11
CA VAL A 9 39.06 -15.17 66.76
C VAL A 9 39.00 -14.22 65.55
N GLU A 10 38.32 -14.68 64.50
CA GLU A 10 37.46 -13.89 63.60
C GLU A 10 38.04 -12.66 62.88
N ASN A 11 38.30 -12.83 61.58
CA ASN A 11 37.77 -11.90 60.58
C ASN A 11 37.83 -12.51 59.17
N LYS A 12 36.66 -12.80 58.59
CA LYS A 12 36.48 -12.91 57.14
C LYS A 12 35.31 -12.02 56.76
N ASP A 13 35.60 -10.73 56.70
CA ASP A 13 34.81 -9.80 55.90
C ASP A 13 34.84 -10.19 54.42
N GLN A 14 33.78 -9.78 53.72
CA GLN A 14 33.57 -9.78 52.27
C GLN A 14 32.90 -11.03 51.68
N GLN A 15 31.57 -11.07 51.88
CA GLN A 15 30.63 -10.74 50.81
C GLN A 15 31.14 -10.99 49.38
N ASP A 16 30.78 -12.14 48.80
CA ASP A 16 30.39 -12.22 47.40
C ASP A 16 29.42 -13.40 47.26
N THR A 17 28.14 -13.07 47.34
CA THR A 17 27.08 -13.96 46.86
C THR A 17 27.25 -14.04 45.34
N VAL A 18 27.92 -15.09 44.86
CA VAL A 18 27.90 -15.42 43.44
C VAL A 18 26.51 -15.97 43.14
N ASP A 19 25.61 -15.05 42.81
CA ASP A 19 24.38 -15.30 42.05
C ASP A 19 24.80 -15.92 40.72
N LEU A 20 24.86 -17.25 40.67
CA LEU A 20 25.02 -17.98 39.43
C LEU A 20 23.70 -17.90 38.66
N GLY A 21 23.59 -16.82 37.89
CA GLY A 21 22.86 -16.78 36.64
C GLY A 21 21.40 -17.16 36.79
N GLY A 22 20.61 -16.21 37.28
CA GLY A 22 19.30 -16.01 36.66
C GLY A 22 19.51 -15.89 35.16
N GLU A 23 19.27 -16.99 34.44
CA GLU A 23 19.02 -16.96 33.01
C GLU A 23 17.81 -16.05 32.86
N LYS A 24 18.09 -14.77 32.59
CA LYS A 24 17.10 -13.80 32.19
C LYS A 24 16.53 -14.38 30.91
N SER A 25 15.44 -15.13 31.05
CA SER A 25 14.57 -15.49 29.93
C SER A 25 14.29 -14.18 29.23
N THR A 26 14.99 -13.95 28.12
CA THR A 26 14.59 -12.95 27.15
C THR A 26 13.25 -13.45 26.67
N GLU A 27 12.18 -13.03 27.34
CA GLU A 27 10.86 -13.04 26.76
C GLU A 27 11.02 -12.22 25.49
N GLU A 28 11.15 -12.91 24.36
CA GLU A 28 11.09 -12.31 23.06
C GLU A 28 9.74 -11.61 23.01
N GLU A 29 9.73 -10.29 23.23
CA GLU A 29 8.54 -9.48 23.03
C GLU A 29 8.11 -9.73 21.58
N LYS A 30 7.03 -10.51 21.43
CA LYS A 30 6.42 -10.73 20.12
C LYS A 30 6.07 -9.36 19.57
N SER A 31 6.85 -8.92 18.57
CA SER A 31 6.61 -7.68 17.86
C SER A 31 5.26 -7.77 17.16
N THR A 32 4.24 -7.29 17.88
CA THR A 32 2.84 -7.35 17.42
C THR A 32 2.66 -6.47 16.19
N GLY A 33 3.47 -5.42 16.03
CA GLY A 33 3.49 -4.57 14.85
C GLY A 33 3.89 -5.32 13.57
N ALA A 34 4.90 -6.20 13.64
CA ALA A 34 5.31 -7.02 12.49
C ALA A 34 4.20 -8.01 12.09
N ILE A 35 3.51 -8.58 13.08
CA ILE A 35 2.39 -9.50 12.86
C ILE A 35 1.21 -8.77 12.20
N ILE A 36 0.84 -7.60 12.72
CA ILE A 36 -0.24 -6.77 12.16
C ILE A 36 0.11 -6.33 10.73
N GLY A 37 1.37 -5.92 10.49
CA GLY A 37 1.84 -5.54 9.16
C GLY A 37 1.74 -6.69 8.15
N ALA A 38 2.15 -7.90 8.55
CA ALA A 38 2.03 -9.09 7.71
C ALA A 38 0.56 -9.41 7.37
N ILE A 39 -0.35 -9.27 8.34
CA ILE A 39 -1.79 -9.49 8.12
C ILE A 39 -2.34 -8.51 7.08
N ILE A 40 -1.98 -7.22 7.16
CA ILE A 40 -2.42 -6.20 6.19
C ILE A 40 -1.94 -6.55 4.77
N ILE A 41 -0.67 -6.94 4.62
CA ILE A 41 -0.11 -7.34 3.32
C ILE A 41 -0.87 -8.55 2.75
N VAL A 42 -1.14 -9.57 3.58
CA VAL A 42 -1.89 -10.76 3.15
C VAL A 42 -3.31 -10.40 2.69
N VAL A 43 -4.02 -9.52 3.42
CA VAL A 43 -5.35 -9.05 3.02
C VAL A 43 -5.32 -8.30 1.69
N LEU A 44 -4.33 -7.41 1.48
CA LEU A 44 -4.15 -6.69 0.22
C LEU A 44 -3.84 -7.63 -0.95
N LEU A 45 -3.04 -8.68 -0.74
CA LEU A 45 -2.76 -9.68 -1.77
C LEU A 45 -3.98 -10.51 -2.13
N ILE A 46 -4.82 -10.87 -1.15
CA ILE A 46 -6.08 -11.57 -1.41
C ILE A 46 -7.04 -10.66 -2.17
N MET A 47 -7.21 -9.40 -1.75
CA MET A 47 -8.05 -8.43 -2.47
C MET A 47 -7.55 -8.17 -3.89
N GLY A 48 -6.25 -7.88 -4.06
CA GLY A 48 -5.65 -7.64 -5.36
C GLY A 48 -5.71 -8.88 -6.26
N GLY A 49 -5.45 -10.06 -5.68
CA GLY A 49 -5.56 -11.35 -6.36
C GLY A 49 -6.98 -11.63 -6.84
N LEU A 50 -7.98 -11.50 -5.97
CA LEU A 50 -9.39 -11.69 -6.33
C LEU A 50 -9.92 -10.63 -7.29
N TYR A 51 -9.48 -9.37 -7.15
CA TYR A 51 -9.81 -8.29 -8.07
C TYR A 51 -9.29 -8.60 -9.49
N PHE A 52 -8.03 -9.03 -9.59
CA PHE A 52 -7.42 -9.40 -10.86
C PHE A 52 -8.02 -10.67 -11.46
N PHE A 53 -8.29 -11.70 -10.65
CA PHE A 53 -8.91 -12.94 -11.12
C PHE A 53 -10.37 -12.75 -11.52
N GLY A 54 -11.12 -11.90 -10.81
CA GLY A 54 -12.52 -11.60 -11.08
C GLY A 54 -12.75 -10.80 -12.37
N GLN A 55 -11.76 -10.00 -12.81
CA GLN A 55 -11.86 -9.28 -14.08
C GLN A 55 -11.71 -10.18 -15.32
N ARG A 56 -11.18 -11.39 -15.18
CA ARG A 56 -10.89 -12.27 -16.33
C ARG A 56 -11.98 -13.27 -16.68
N THR A 57 -13.08 -13.35 -15.93
CA THR A 57 -14.07 -14.44 -16.09
C THR A 57 -15.33 -14.06 -16.86
N VAL A 58 -15.45 -12.84 -17.40
CA VAL A 58 -16.60 -12.45 -18.23
C VAL A 58 -16.18 -11.76 -19.52
N THR A 59 -15.19 -12.33 -20.21
CA THR A 59 -15.18 -12.19 -21.68
C THR A 59 -15.88 -13.42 -22.21
N LYS A 60 -17.22 -13.39 -22.23
CA LYS A 60 -17.96 -14.31 -23.10
C LYS A 60 -17.45 -14.00 -24.50
N GLU A 61 -16.68 -14.91 -25.10
CA GLU A 61 -16.40 -14.84 -26.53
C GLU A 61 -17.74 -14.95 -27.24
N LEU A 62 -18.30 -13.80 -27.58
CA LEU A 62 -19.50 -13.68 -28.37
C LEU A 62 -19.15 -14.19 -29.76
N ALA A 63 -20.02 -15.04 -30.32
CA ALA A 63 -19.87 -15.42 -31.71
C ALA A 63 -19.90 -14.14 -32.59
N PRO A 64 -19.20 -14.08 -33.73
CA PRO A 64 -19.20 -12.89 -34.60
C PRO A 64 -20.61 -12.38 -34.93
N GLU A 65 -21.58 -13.30 -35.04
CA GLU A 65 -23.00 -13.02 -35.28
C GLU A 65 -23.70 -12.36 -34.07
N GLU A 66 -23.28 -12.70 -32.85
CA GLU A 66 -23.76 -12.07 -31.61
C GLU A 66 -23.16 -10.66 -31.43
N ILE A 67 -21.97 -10.38 -31.97
CA ILE A 67 -21.36 -9.04 -31.94
C ILE A 67 -22.09 -8.10 -32.91
N LEU A 68 -22.42 -8.57 -34.12
CA LEU A 68 -23.15 -7.78 -35.12
C LEU A 68 -24.60 -7.47 -34.75
N SER A 69 -25.19 -8.28 -33.86
CA SER A 69 -26.58 -8.12 -33.41
C SER A 69 -26.72 -7.33 -32.12
N GLN A 70 -25.61 -6.94 -31.48
CA GLN A 70 -25.63 -6.07 -30.31
C GLN A 70 -25.81 -4.60 -30.72
N PRO A 71 -26.61 -3.84 -29.98
CA PRO A 71 -26.69 -2.40 -30.17
C PRO A 71 -25.31 -1.79 -29.86
N ASP A 72 -24.73 -1.11 -30.85
CA ASP A 72 -23.50 -0.35 -30.66
C ASP A 72 -23.81 0.93 -29.87
N VAL A 73 -23.71 0.82 -28.56
CA VAL A 73 -23.96 1.91 -27.60
C VAL A 73 -23.02 3.10 -27.87
N VAL A 74 -21.83 2.86 -28.43
CA VAL A 74 -20.87 3.92 -28.78
C VAL A 74 -21.41 4.70 -29.97
N VAL A 75 -21.85 4.01 -31.03
CA VAL A 75 -22.48 4.66 -32.19
C VAL A 75 -23.76 5.40 -31.80
N GLU A 76 -24.62 4.81 -30.96
CA GLU A 76 -25.84 5.49 -30.48
C GLU A 76 -25.51 6.77 -29.69
N THR A 77 -24.41 6.77 -28.95
CA THR A 77 -23.94 7.94 -28.18
C THR A 77 -23.37 9.01 -29.10
N LEU A 78 -22.59 8.62 -30.11
CA LEU A 78 -22.04 9.54 -31.10
C LEU A 78 -23.14 10.19 -31.97
N GLN A 79 -24.21 9.45 -32.28
CA GLN A 79 -25.36 9.96 -33.02
C GLN A 79 -26.20 10.98 -32.24
N LYS A 80 -26.05 11.05 -30.91
CA LYS A 80 -26.74 12.04 -30.06
C LYS A 80 -26.03 13.39 -30.01
N GLN A 81 -24.85 13.52 -30.64
CA GLN A 81 -24.14 14.80 -30.77
C GLN A 81 -24.96 15.79 -31.60
N GLY A 82 -24.87 17.07 -31.27
CA GLY A 82 -25.51 18.15 -31.98
C GLY A 82 -24.83 18.44 -33.32
N ASN A 83 -25.59 19.02 -34.26
CA ASN A 83 -25.08 19.53 -35.54
C ASN A 83 -24.80 21.05 -35.48
N SER A 84 -24.63 21.60 -34.28
CA SER A 84 -24.50 23.04 -34.07
C SER A 84 -23.03 23.43 -34.05
N ASP A 85 -22.69 24.49 -34.78
CA ASP A 85 -21.36 25.10 -34.76
C ASP A 85 -21.22 26.16 -33.66
N ALA A 86 -22.22 26.32 -32.79
CA ALA A 86 -22.16 27.23 -31.66
C ALA A 86 -21.28 26.65 -30.55
N ILE A 87 -20.36 27.47 -30.01
CA ILE A 87 -19.42 27.06 -28.96
C ILE A 87 -20.12 26.50 -27.71
N ASP A 88 -21.26 27.08 -27.33
CA ASP A 88 -22.03 26.64 -26.16
C ASP A 88 -22.61 25.22 -26.36
N ASP A 89 -23.05 24.89 -27.57
CA ASP A 89 -23.61 23.59 -27.91
C ASP A 89 -22.51 22.51 -27.98
N ILE A 90 -21.35 22.85 -28.55
CA ILE A 90 -20.17 21.96 -28.58
C ILE A 90 -19.69 21.65 -27.15
N THR A 91 -19.66 22.66 -26.28
CA THR A 91 -19.26 22.50 -24.87
C THR A 91 -20.21 21.58 -24.11
N LYS A 92 -21.51 21.65 -24.44
CA LYS A 92 -22.53 20.77 -23.88
C LYS A 92 -22.39 19.33 -24.36
N ASP A 93 -22.06 19.12 -25.63
CA ASP A 93 -21.83 17.79 -26.21
C ASP A 93 -20.59 17.10 -25.63
N LEU A 94 -19.58 17.88 -25.23
CA LEU A 94 -18.36 17.39 -24.56
C LEU A 94 -18.55 17.11 -23.06
N GLY A 95 -19.77 17.25 -22.53
CA GLY A 95 -20.17 16.77 -21.20
C GLY A 95 -19.66 17.57 -20.00
N THR A 96 -18.81 18.57 -20.21
CA THR A 96 -18.27 19.43 -19.15
C THR A 96 -17.78 20.75 -19.76
N PRO A 97 -17.89 21.90 -19.06
CA PRO A 97 -17.08 23.05 -19.42
C PRO A 97 -15.63 22.63 -19.34
N ALA A 98 -14.91 22.74 -20.45
CA ALA A 98 -13.49 22.43 -20.48
C ALA A 98 -12.77 23.28 -19.41
N ASP A 99 -12.18 22.62 -18.41
CA ASP A 99 -11.44 23.27 -17.34
C ASP A 99 -10.03 23.57 -17.85
N PHE A 100 -9.86 24.80 -18.36
CA PHE A 100 -8.58 25.30 -18.82
C PHE A 100 -7.69 25.84 -17.69
N GLY A 101 -8.12 25.78 -16.43
CA GLY A 101 -7.42 26.39 -15.31
C GLY A 101 -6.02 25.83 -15.05
N ASN A 102 -5.79 24.57 -15.45
CA ASN A 102 -4.51 23.88 -15.25
C ASN A 102 -3.67 23.74 -16.54
N LEU A 103 -4.20 24.17 -17.69
CA LEU A 103 -3.50 24.02 -18.97
C LEU A 103 -2.20 24.84 -19.03
N ASP A 104 -2.16 26.03 -18.44
CA ASP A 104 -0.94 26.83 -18.32
C ASP A 104 0.15 26.12 -17.49
N VAL A 105 -0.26 25.40 -16.43
CA VAL A 105 0.66 24.64 -15.58
C VAL A 105 1.22 23.44 -16.33
N GLU A 106 0.38 22.74 -17.09
CA GLU A 106 0.80 21.62 -17.94
C GLU A 106 1.75 22.05 -19.05
N LEU A 107 1.47 23.17 -19.73
CA LEU A 107 2.35 23.73 -20.77
C LEU A 107 3.70 24.18 -20.19
N GLY A 108 3.72 24.82 -19.02
CA GLY A 108 4.97 25.18 -18.35
C GLY A 108 5.83 23.97 -17.97
N ASN A 109 5.21 22.85 -17.57
CA ASN A 109 5.92 21.60 -17.28
C ASN A 109 6.50 20.93 -18.54
N ILE A 110 5.81 21.04 -19.67
CA ILE A 110 6.30 20.55 -20.97
C ILE A 110 7.54 21.34 -21.40
N ASP A 111 7.50 22.68 -21.31
CA ASP A 111 8.63 23.55 -21.65
C ASP A 111 9.85 23.30 -20.75
N ALA A 112 9.62 23.10 -19.45
CA ALA A 112 10.67 22.76 -18.49
C ALA A 112 11.32 21.38 -18.75
N THR A 113 10.59 20.47 -19.38
CA THR A 113 11.10 19.14 -19.76
C THR A 113 11.86 19.17 -21.08
N LEU A 114 11.43 20.00 -22.04
CA LEU A 114 12.08 20.15 -23.35
C LEU A 114 13.37 20.98 -23.29
N ASN A 115 13.51 21.88 -22.32
CA ASN A 115 14.70 22.71 -22.12
C ASN A 115 15.70 22.14 -21.09
N GLN A 116 15.63 20.83 -20.79
CA GLN A 116 16.66 20.07 -20.08
C GLN A 116 17.65 19.43 -21.05
#